data_AF-A0ABD1LSQ3-F1
#
_entry.id   AF-A0ABD1LSQ3-F1
#
_cell.length_a   1.000
_cell.length_b   1.000
_cell.length_c   1.000
_cell.angle_alpha   90.00
_cell.angle_beta   90.00
_cell.angle_gamma   90.00
#
_symmetry.space_group_name_H-M   'P 1'
#
loop_
_entity.id
_entity.type
_entity.pdbx_description
1 polymer ?
#
loop_
_entity_poly.entity_id
_entity_poly.type
_entity_poly.pdbx_seq_one_letter_code
_entity_poly.pdbx_strand_id
1 'polypeptide(L)'
;MSTPPEDAKQEDLPADQAGSESLEAEEEEEEEGECGFCLFMKGGGCKDAFTDWEKCVQEAETNREDLLQKCAQVTAALKQCMDAHSDYYEPILRAEKLADEQAIIELEKEKQNPEAQSQPSSSQDQK
;
A
#
# COMPACT_ATOMS: atom_id res chain seq x y z
N MET A 1 -33.88 30.94 -29.43
CA MET A 1 -35.33 30.71 -29.34
C MET A 1 -35.54 29.28 -29.82
N SER A 2 -35.95 28.29 -29.06
CA SER A 2 -36.56 28.24 -27.74
C SER A 2 -36.48 26.78 -27.27
N THR A 3 -36.29 26.56 -25.98
CA THR A 3 -36.73 25.32 -25.34
C THR A 3 -38.27 25.23 -25.40
N PRO A 4 -38.84 24.02 -25.48
CA PRO A 4 -40.17 23.76 -24.96
C PRO A 4 -40.13 22.85 -23.70
N PRO A 5 -41.16 22.93 -22.82
CA PRO A 5 -41.16 22.37 -21.47
C PRO A 5 -42.00 21.08 -21.31
N GLU A 6 -41.86 20.46 -20.13
CA GLU A 6 -42.80 19.64 -19.34
C GLU A 6 -43.82 18.69 -20.01
N ASP A 7 -43.85 17.43 -19.57
CA ASP A 7 -45.12 16.81 -19.14
C ASP A 7 -44.89 15.76 -18.04
N ALA A 8 -45.73 15.87 -17.01
CA ALA A 8 -45.80 15.02 -15.84
C ALA A 8 -46.53 13.70 -16.14
N LYS A 9 -46.13 12.61 -15.47
CA LYS A 9 -47.07 11.52 -15.15
C LYS A 9 -46.65 10.81 -13.87
N GLN A 10 -47.49 11.00 -12.86
CA GLN A 10 -47.51 10.36 -11.56
C GLN A 10 -48.59 9.28 -11.61
N GLU A 11 -48.21 8.01 -11.45
CA GLU A 11 -49.05 6.83 -11.16
C GLU A 11 -48.06 5.79 -10.57
N ASP A 12 -48.27 4.96 -9.57
CA ASP A 12 -49.30 4.65 -8.58
C ASP A 12 -48.59 3.66 -7.60
N LEU A 13 -48.81 3.75 -6.28
CA LEU A 13 -48.25 2.81 -5.31
C LEU A 13 -49.05 1.49 -5.33
N PRO A 14 -48.42 0.35 -4.98
CA PRO A 14 -48.85 -0.22 -3.71
C PRO A 14 -47.73 -0.77 -2.83
N ALA A 15 -48.04 -0.76 -1.53
CA ALA A 15 -47.29 -1.39 -0.46
C ALA A 15 -47.57 -2.90 -0.37
N ASP A 16 -46.71 -3.56 0.42
CA ASP A 16 -46.87 -4.87 1.06
C ASP A 16 -46.26 -6.07 0.30
N GLN A 17 -45.13 -6.58 0.77
CA GLN A 17 -45.13 -7.83 1.56
C GLN A 17 -43.72 -8.17 2.08
N ALA A 18 -43.70 -8.54 3.36
CA ALA A 18 -42.57 -9.14 4.04
C ALA A 18 -42.40 -10.62 3.62
N GLY A 19 -41.16 -11.06 3.50
CA GLY A 19 -40.78 -12.47 3.33
C GLY A 19 -39.34 -12.54 2.83
N SER A 20 -38.37 -12.55 3.75
CA SER A 20 -37.67 -13.80 4.11
C SER A 20 -36.95 -14.40 2.93
N GLU A 21 -35.68 -14.06 2.73
CA GLU A 21 -34.68 -15.06 2.35
C GLU A 21 -33.26 -14.53 2.58
N SER A 22 -32.44 -15.48 3.07
CA SER A 22 -31.01 -15.49 3.30
C SER A 22 -30.29 -14.23 3.80
N LEU A 23 -29.82 -14.37 5.04
CA LEU A 23 -28.46 -13.98 5.41
C LEU A 23 -27.48 -14.66 4.44
N GLU A 24 -27.29 -14.11 3.25
CA GLU A 24 -26.05 -14.29 2.54
C GLU A 24 -25.06 -13.39 3.29
N ALA A 25 -24.32 -13.98 4.23
CA ALA A 25 -22.99 -13.48 4.51
C ALA A 25 -22.20 -13.70 3.22
N GLU A 26 -22.38 -12.78 2.27
CA GLU A 26 -21.42 -12.53 1.23
C GLU A 26 -20.13 -12.21 2.01
N GLU A 27 -19.26 -13.21 2.10
CA GLU A 27 -17.83 -12.93 2.26
C GLU A 27 -17.55 -11.84 1.23
N GLU A 28 -17.31 -10.62 1.71
CA GLU A 28 -16.55 -9.63 0.96
C GLU A 28 -15.25 -10.35 0.60
N GLU A 29 -15.28 -11.05 -0.54
CA GLU A 29 -14.10 -11.25 -1.37
C GLU A 29 -13.71 -9.81 -1.69
N GLU A 30 -12.85 -9.25 -0.83
CA GLU A 30 -12.19 -7.98 -1.08
C GLU A 30 -11.69 -8.10 -2.51
N GLU A 31 -12.36 -7.40 -3.42
CA GLU A 31 -11.81 -7.14 -4.75
C GLU A 31 -10.59 -6.27 -4.45
N GLU A 32 -9.47 -6.90 -4.09
CA GLU A 32 -8.16 -6.29 -4.00
C GLU A 32 -7.85 -5.83 -5.42
N GLY A 33 -8.37 -4.64 -5.75
CA GLY A 33 -8.11 -3.95 -7.00
C GLY A 33 -6.60 -3.97 -7.19
N GLU A 34 -6.18 -4.62 -8.26
CA GLU A 34 -4.80 -5.05 -8.45
C GLU A 34 -3.86 -3.86 -8.21
N CYS A 35 -3.07 -3.92 -7.13
CA CYS A 35 -2.20 -2.82 -6.73
C CYS A 35 -1.34 -2.39 -7.93
N GLY A 36 -1.41 -1.11 -8.32
CA GLY A 36 -0.75 -0.62 -9.53
C GLY A 36 0.76 -0.86 -9.55
N PHE A 37 1.39 -0.89 -8.38
CA PHE A 37 2.79 -1.29 -8.22
C PHE A 37 2.99 -2.79 -8.50
N CYS A 38 2.14 -3.66 -7.96
CA CYS A 38 2.22 -5.11 -8.21
C CYS A 38 2.03 -5.43 -9.70
N LEU A 39 1.09 -4.74 -10.36
CA LEU A 39 0.89 -4.81 -11.81
C LEU A 39 2.13 -4.42 -12.60
N PHE A 40 2.75 -3.30 -12.25
CA PHE A 40 3.99 -2.84 -12.87
C PHE A 40 5.13 -3.85 -12.65
N MET A 41 5.32 -4.33 -11.41
CA MET A 41 6.38 -5.26 -11.09
C MET A 41 6.24 -6.58 -11.85
N LYS A 42 5.01 -7.11 -11.95
CA LYS A 42 4.68 -8.33 -12.70
C LYS A 42 4.69 -8.15 -14.22
N GLY A 43 4.66 -6.91 -14.71
CA GLY A 43 4.73 -6.58 -16.14
C GLY A 43 6.15 -6.55 -16.72
N GLY A 44 7.19 -6.54 -15.88
CA GLY A 44 8.58 -6.46 -16.29
C GLY A 44 9.33 -7.79 -16.27
N GLY A 45 10.64 -7.74 -16.60
CA GLY A 45 11.52 -8.91 -16.66
C GLY A 45 11.78 -9.60 -15.31
N CYS A 46 11.42 -8.96 -14.19
CA CYS A 46 11.64 -9.47 -12.84
C CYS A 46 10.38 -10.02 -12.18
N LYS A 47 9.34 -10.35 -12.96
CA LYS A 47 8.08 -10.91 -12.45
C LYS A 47 8.30 -12.07 -11.47
N ASP A 48 9.10 -13.06 -11.84
CA ASP A 48 9.30 -14.27 -11.01
C ASP A 48 9.99 -13.91 -9.68
N ALA A 49 11.03 -13.07 -9.73
CA ALA A 49 11.71 -12.58 -8.53
C ALA A 49 10.76 -11.76 -7.63
N PHE A 50 9.83 -11.01 -8.22
CA PHE A 50 8.83 -10.25 -7.47
C PHE A 50 7.79 -11.17 -6.81
N THR A 51 7.32 -12.20 -7.51
CA THR A 51 6.39 -13.19 -6.95
C THR A 51 7.03 -14.00 -5.83
N ASP A 52 8.31 -14.35 -5.94
CA ASP A 52 9.05 -14.99 -4.85
C ASP A 52 9.17 -14.07 -3.62
N TRP A 53 9.36 -12.77 -3.85
CA TRP A 53 9.37 -11.77 -2.79
C TRP A 53 7.99 -11.61 -2.13
N GLU A 54 6.91 -11.48 -2.90
CA GLU A 54 5.53 -11.41 -2.39
C GLU A 54 5.21 -12.62 -1.50
N LYS A 55 5.58 -13.82 -1.96
CA LYS A 55 5.41 -15.05 -1.20
C LYS A 55 6.20 -15.03 0.11
N CYS A 56 7.45 -14.56 0.09
CA CYS A 56 8.25 -14.43 1.31
C CYS A 56 7.62 -13.46 2.31
N VAL A 57 7.13 -12.31 1.84
CA VAL A 57 6.44 -11.31 2.67
C VAL A 57 5.19 -11.92 3.29
N GLN A 58 4.34 -12.57 2.49
CA GLN A 58 3.13 -13.23 2.97
C GLN A 58 3.42 -14.30 4.03
N GLU A 59 4.45 -15.13 3.81
CA GLU A 59 4.88 -16.14 4.78
C GLU A 59 5.36 -15.50 6.10
N ALA A 60 6.16 -14.44 6.01
CA ALA A 60 6.67 -13.74 7.18
C ALA A 60 5.55 -13.04 7.96
N GLU A 61 4.58 -12.41 7.29
CA GLU A 61 3.41 -11.80 7.94
C GLU A 61 2.54 -12.85 8.63
N THR A 62 2.26 -13.96 7.93
CA THR A 62 1.48 -15.09 8.47
C THR A 62 2.14 -15.65 9.73
N ASN A 63 3.46 -15.80 9.71
CA ASN A 63 4.24 -16.36 10.82
C ASN A 63 4.68 -15.31 11.85
N ARG A 64 4.37 -14.03 11.63
CA ARG A 64 4.84 -12.88 12.43
C ARG A 64 6.37 -12.83 12.60
N GLU A 65 7.08 -13.15 11.52
CA GLU A 65 8.54 -13.08 11.43
C GLU A 65 8.98 -11.68 11.01
N ASP A 66 10.22 -11.32 11.36
CA ASP A 66 10.82 -10.06 10.89
C ASP A 66 11.11 -10.13 9.39
N LEU A 67 10.41 -9.31 8.60
CA LEU A 67 10.51 -9.27 7.14
C LEU A 67 11.94 -8.97 6.65
N LEU A 68 12.63 -8.05 7.33
CA LEU A 68 13.99 -7.66 6.96
C LEU A 68 14.95 -8.84 7.11
N GLN A 69 14.86 -9.58 8.21
CA GLN A 69 15.68 -10.77 8.41
C GLN A 69 15.27 -11.92 7.49
N LYS A 70 13.97 -12.22 7.40
CA LYS A 70 13.44 -13.39 6.69
C LYS A 70 13.59 -13.28 5.18
N CYS A 71 13.30 -12.10 4.62
CA CYS A 71 13.23 -11.88 3.19
C CYS A 71 14.43 -11.13 2.61
N ALA A 72 15.44 -10.74 3.42
CA ALA A 72 16.64 -10.01 2.95
C ALA A 72 17.23 -10.57 1.65
N GLN A 73 17.43 -11.90 1.58
CA GLN A 73 18.05 -12.52 0.41
C GLN A 73 17.16 -12.41 -0.85
N VAL A 74 15.85 -12.60 -0.69
CA VAL A 74 14.90 -12.53 -1.80
C VAL A 74 14.71 -11.08 -2.25
N THR A 75 14.64 -10.13 -1.31
CA THR A 75 14.64 -8.69 -1.59
C THR A 75 15.91 -8.27 -2.34
N ALA A 76 17.08 -8.76 -1.94
CA ALA A 76 18.34 -8.48 -2.64
C ALA A 76 18.35 -9.05 -4.06
N ALA A 77 17.84 -10.27 -4.26
CA ALA A 77 17.72 -10.87 -5.58
C ALA A 77 16.76 -10.10 -6.49
N LEU A 78 15.61 -9.65 -5.95
CA LEU A 78 14.68 -8.79 -6.67
C LEU A 78 15.34 -7.47 -7.09
N LYS A 79 16.03 -6.79 -6.17
CA LYS A 79 16.74 -5.55 -6.47
C LYS A 79 17.81 -5.73 -7.54
N GLN A 80 18.61 -6.80 -7.45
CA GLN A 80 19.61 -7.14 -8.46
C GLN A 80 18.99 -7.37 -9.84
N CYS A 81 17.84 -8.03 -9.89
CA CYS A 81 17.10 -8.18 -11.15
C CYS A 81 16.66 -6.81 -11.68
N MET A 82 16.06 -5.97 -10.85
CA MET A 82 15.59 -4.64 -11.27
C MET A 82 16.74 -3.78 -11.79
N ASP A 83 17.91 -3.83 -11.16
CA ASP A 83 19.13 -3.14 -11.63
C ASP A 83 19.60 -3.63 -12.99
N ALA A 84 19.53 -4.95 -13.24
CA ALA A 84 19.87 -5.53 -14.54
C ALA A 84 18.85 -5.16 -15.64
N HIS A 85 17.61 -4.85 -15.24
CA HIS A 85 16.50 -4.42 -16.10
C HIS A 85 16.13 -2.94 -15.87
N SER A 86 17.14 -2.10 -15.64
CA SER A 86 16.96 -0.72 -15.18
C SER A 86 16.16 0.15 -16.15
N ASP A 87 16.12 -0.19 -17.44
CA ASP A 87 15.35 0.53 -18.46
C ASP A 87 13.85 0.46 -18.20
N TYR A 88 13.35 -0.71 -17.79
CA TYR A 88 11.96 -0.90 -17.38
C TYR A 88 11.72 -0.34 -15.98
N TYR A 89 12.59 -0.65 -15.01
CA TYR A 89 12.39 -0.33 -13.59
C TYR A 89 12.89 1.07 -13.18
N GLU A 90 13.32 1.91 -14.13
CA GLU A 90 13.91 3.24 -13.89
C GLU A 90 13.11 4.12 -12.91
N PRO A 91 11.77 4.23 -13.01
CA PRO A 91 11.01 5.10 -12.12
C PRO A 91 11.12 4.70 -10.65
N ILE A 92 11.17 3.39 -10.37
CA ILE A 92 11.30 2.87 -9.01
C ILE A 92 12.74 3.08 -8.51
N LEU A 93 13.73 2.71 -9.32
CA LEU A 93 15.14 2.83 -8.95
C LEU A 93 15.54 4.28 -8.67
N ARG A 94 14.98 5.23 -9.42
CA ARG A 94 15.16 6.66 -9.15
C ARG A 94 14.54 7.08 -7.83
N ALA A 95 13.31 6.64 -7.55
CA ALA A 95 12.62 6.98 -6.31
C ALA A 95 13.34 6.42 -5.09
N GLU A 96 13.84 5.17 -5.17
CA GLU A 96 14.65 4.53 -4.13
C GLU A 96 15.92 5.34 -3.84
N LYS A 97 16.69 5.68 -4.88
CA LYS A 97 17.91 6.48 -4.70
C LYS A 97 17.66 7.83 -4.03
N LEU A 98 16.57 8.51 -4.40
CA LEU A 98 16.21 9.79 -3.78
C LEU A 98 15.79 9.62 -2.31
N ALA A 99 15.06 8.55 -1.99
CA ALA A 99 14.68 8.24 -0.62
C ALA A 99 15.91 7.93 0.25
N ASP A 100 16.86 7.15 -0.26
CA ASP A 100 18.11 6.82 0.42
C ASP A 100 18.95 8.07 0.71
N GLU A 101 19.12 8.94 -0.29
CA GLU A 101 19.84 10.20 -0.14
C GLU A 101 19.19 11.11 0.91
N GLN A 102 17.86 11.19 0.91
CA GLN A 102 17.11 11.96 1.89
C GLN A 102 17.27 11.39 3.31
N ALA A 103 17.19 10.07 3.47
CA ALA A 103 17.38 9.40 4.76
C ALA A 103 18.78 9.66 5.33
N ILE A 104 19.82 9.63 4.48
CA ILE A 104 21.20 9.97 4.90
C ILE A 104 21.27 11.42 5.40
N ILE A 105 20.71 12.37 4.65
CA ILE A 105 20.71 13.80 5.02
C ILE A 105 19.99 14.02 6.37
N GLU A 106 18.88 13.33 6.61
CA GLU A 106 18.14 13.42 7.87
C GLU A 106 18.95 12.86 9.04
N LEU A 107 19.56 11.68 8.88
CA LEU A 107 20.44 11.10 9.90
C LEU A 107 21.64 12.00 10.21
N GLU A 108 22.20 12.69 9.22
CA GLU A 108 23.28 13.66 9.42
C GLU A 108 22.81 14.91 10.19
N LYS A 109 21.61 15.42 9.91
CA LYS A 109 21.03 16.55 10.65
C LYS A 109 20.74 16.19 12.10
N GLU A 110 20.22 14.99 12.36
CA GLU A 110 19.97 14.51 13.73
C GLU A 110 21.27 14.42 14.54
N LYS A 111 22.35 13.92 13.93
CA LYS A 111 23.68 13.86 14.55
C LYS A 111 24.28 15.24 14.87
N GLN A 112 23.90 16.27 14.12
CA GLN A 112 24.38 17.64 14.30
C GLN A 112 23.54 18.45 15.31
N ASN A 113 22.39 17.93 15.78
CA ASN A 113 21.52 18.61 16.75
C ASN A 113 21.15 17.73 17.97
N PRO A 114 22.09 17.46 18.90
CA PRO A 114 21.86 16.62 20.07
C PRO A 114 20.92 17.23 21.14
N GLU A 115 20.59 18.52 21.07
CA GLU A 115 19.86 19.25 22.13
C GLU A 115 18.32 19.10 22.08
N ALA A 116 17.75 18.47 21.05
CA ALA A 116 16.31 18.20 20.97
C ALA A 116 15.86 16.94 21.76
N GLN A 117 16.80 16.13 22.27
CA GLN A 117 16.50 14.86 22.97
C GLN A 117 16.56 14.96 24.51
N SER A 118 16.94 16.10 25.08
CA SER A 118 16.98 16.32 26.54
C SER A 118 15.75 17.08 27.05
N GLN A 119 14.56 16.51 26.87
CA GLN A 119 13.38 16.78 27.70
C GLN A 119 12.70 15.44 28.01
N PRO A 120 12.98 14.76 29.13
CA PRO A 120 12.02 13.82 29.67
C PRO A 120 10.79 14.63 30.11
N SER A 121 9.61 14.37 29.53
CA SER A 121 8.34 14.79 30.14
C SER A 121 8.13 14.04 31.45
N SER A 122 8.87 14.44 32.47
CA SER A 122 8.60 14.15 33.87
C SER A 122 8.25 15.48 34.54
N SER A 123 6.97 15.83 34.51
CA SER A 123 6.34 16.63 35.57
C SER A 123 5.28 15.70 36.16
N GLN A 124 5.63 14.82 37.10
CA GLN A 124 5.51 15.05 38.55
C GLN A 124 4.48 16.12 38.92
N ASP A 125 3.46 15.62 39.64
CA ASP A 125 2.84 16.21 40.82
C ASP A 125 2.98 17.73 40.98
N GLN A 126 1.88 18.43 40.77
CA GLN A 126 1.64 19.67 41.47
C GLN A 126 0.14 19.91 41.71
N LYS A 127 -0.26 19.48 42.93
CA LYS A 127 -1.27 20.07 43.83
C LYS A 127 -2.74 19.64 43.72
#